data_AF-A0AAV9ML71-F1
#
_entry.id   AF-A0AAV9ML71-F1
#
_cell.length_a   1.000
_cell.length_b   1.000
_cell.length_c   1.000
_cell.angle_alpha   90.00
_cell.angle_beta   90.00
_cell.angle_gamma   90.00
#
_symmetry.space_group_name_H-M   'P 1'
#
loop_
_entity.id
_entity.type
_entity.pdbx_description
1 polymer ?
#
loop_
_entity_poly.entity_id
_entity_poly.type
_entity_poly.pdbx_seq_one_letter_code
_entity_poly.pdbx_strand_id
1 'polypeptide(L)'
;MCNVIMNRDDWLYYCGGCDFGSHLHCAITSPEVGVFPKQQRPIPNSNSNPNPSQNSKSSWNSHANAVVEMINSVDDDHDRLIAAQIGAQIEARGRRAMLDLI
;
A
#
# COMPACT_ATOMS: atom_id res chain seq x y z
N MET A 1 12.68 -23.04 0.36
CA MET A 1 11.48 -23.52 1.08
C MET A 1 11.94 -24.40 2.21
N CYS A 2 11.50 -24.11 3.44
CA CYS A 2 12.01 -24.76 4.65
C CYS A 2 11.17 -25.97 5.13
N ASN A 3 10.00 -26.22 4.52
CA ASN A 3 9.13 -27.40 4.77
C ASN A 3 8.78 -27.68 6.24
N VAL A 4 8.90 -26.66 7.09
CA VAL A 4 8.53 -26.71 8.52
C VAL A 4 7.11 -26.17 8.68
N ILE A 5 6.33 -26.78 9.58
CA ILE A 5 5.01 -26.29 9.97
C ILE A 5 5.20 -24.96 10.70
N MET A 6 4.55 -23.92 10.20
CA MET A 6 4.64 -22.57 10.76
C MET A 6 3.94 -22.50 12.11
N ASN A 7 4.63 -22.03 13.15
CA ASN A 7 4.00 -21.75 14.43
C ASN A 7 3.11 -20.50 14.31
N ARG A 8 1.99 -20.46 15.04
CA ARG A 8 1.07 -19.32 15.02
C ARG A 8 1.66 -18.06 15.66
N ASP A 9 2.65 -18.21 16.53
CA ASP A 9 3.30 -17.09 17.21
C ASP A 9 4.45 -16.48 16.40
N ASP A 10 4.84 -17.12 15.29
CA ASP A 10 5.93 -16.66 14.43
C ASP A 10 5.45 -15.63 13.41
N TRP A 11 6.32 -14.67 13.09
CA TRP A 11 6.05 -13.69 12.04
C TRP A 11 6.17 -14.33 10.65
N LEU A 12 5.15 -14.08 9.83
CA LEU A 12 5.03 -14.63 8.48
C LEU A 12 4.98 -13.53 7.43
N TYR A 13 5.54 -13.82 6.25
CA TYR A 13 5.28 -13.07 5.04
C TYR A 13 4.05 -13.66 4.34
N TYR A 14 3.14 -12.80 3.89
CA TYR A 14 1.96 -13.20 3.13
C TYR A 14 1.78 -12.32 1.89
N CYS A 15 1.56 -12.95 0.73
CA CYS A 15 1.24 -12.27 -0.52
C CYS A 15 -0.23 -12.48 -0.89
N GLY A 16 -1.02 -11.41 -0.82
CA GLY A 16 -2.45 -11.47 -1.16
C GLY A 16 -2.75 -11.73 -2.64
N GLY A 17 -1.78 -11.56 -3.54
CA GLY A 17 -1.98 -11.80 -4.97
C GLY A 17 -1.90 -13.27 -5.39
N CYS A 18 -1.15 -14.10 -4.64
CA CYS A 18 -0.97 -15.52 -4.95
C CYS A 18 -1.34 -16.46 -3.81
N ASP A 19 -1.90 -15.93 -2.71
CA ASP A 19 -2.26 -16.69 -1.51
C ASP A 19 -1.09 -17.53 -0.98
N PHE A 20 0.10 -16.91 -0.98
CA PHE A 20 1.34 -17.56 -0.60
C PHE A 20 1.83 -17.05 0.75
N GLY A 21 2.08 -17.97 1.68
CA GLY A 21 2.65 -17.70 3.01
C GLY A 21 4.01 -18.37 3.20
N SER A 22 4.94 -17.68 3.86
CA SER A 22 6.22 -18.27 4.30
C SER A 22 6.69 -17.65 5.62
N HIS A 23 7.59 -18.33 6.34
CA HIS A 23 8.32 -17.71 7.45
C HIS A 23 9.04 -16.46 6.94
N LEU A 24 9.03 -15.38 7.71
CA LEU A 24 9.67 -14.12 7.31
C LEU A 24 11.15 -14.34 6.93
N HIS A 25 11.89 -15.14 7.70
CA HIS A 25 13.27 -15.51 7.40
C HIS A 25 13.43 -16.40 6.15
N CYS A 26 12.45 -17.25 5.84
CA CYS A 26 12.46 -18.05 4.62
C CYS A 26 12.04 -17.23 3.38
N ALA A 27 11.38 -16.07 3.55
CA ALA A 27 11.06 -15.13 2.48
C ALA A 27 12.28 -14.30 2.05
N ILE A 28 13.20 -14.04 2.98
CA ILE A 28 14.41 -13.24 2.75
C ILE A 28 15.55 -14.20 2.38
N THR A 29 15.58 -14.66 1.12
CA THR A 29 16.72 -15.42 0.60
C THR A 29 17.83 -14.46 0.20
N SER A 30 18.86 -14.30 1.06
CA SER A 30 20.19 -13.70 0.78
C SER A 30 20.25 -12.38 -0.03
N PRO A 31 20.95 -11.33 0.46
CA PRO A 31 21.01 -10.03 -0.21
C PRO A 31 21.72 -10.02 -1.58
N GLU A 32 22.37 -11.10 -2.01
CA GLU A 32 23.20 -11.09 -3.23
C GLU A 32 22.47 -11.48 -4.52
N VAL A 33 21.27 -12.06 -4.47
CA VAL A 33 20.55 -12.45 -5.69
C VAL A 33 19.06 -12.20 -5.54
N GLY A 34 18.62 -11.01 -5.97
CA GLY A 34 17.20 -10.64 -6.16
C GLY A 34 16.51 -11.44 -7.28
N VAL A 35 16.69 -12.76 -7.30
CA VAL A 35 16.04 -13.68 -8.23
C VAL A 35 15.03 -14.47 -7.42
N PHE A 36 13.82 -13.91 -7.31
CA PHE A 36 12.66 -14.72 -6.96
C PHE A 36 12.61 -15.90 -7.94
N PRO A 37 12.54 -17.16 -7.47
CA PRO A 37 12.41 -18.28 -8.38
C PRO A 37 11.15 -18.04 -9.21
N LYS A 38 11.32 -17.96 -10.54
CA LYS A 38 10.22 -17.76 -11.48
C LYS A 38 9.17 -18.81 -11.17
N GLN A 39 8.00 -18.36 -10.72
CA GLN A 39 6.86 -19.24 -10.58
C GLN A 39 6.53 -19.78 -11.98
N GLN A 40 6.73 -21.08 -12.19
CA GLN A 40 6.21 -21.77 -13.36
C GLN A 40 4.69 -21.81 -13.20
N ARG A 41 4.01 -20.73 -13.58
CA ARG A 41 2.59 -20.80 -13.89
C ARG A 41 2.46 -21.72 -15.10
N PRO A 42 1.58 -22.74 -15.09
CA PRO A 42 1.23 -23.45 -16.30
C PRO A 42 0.80 -22.42 -17.35
N ILE A 43 1.55 -22.32 -18.45
CA ILE A 43 1.25 -21.39 -19.55
C ILE A 43 -0.01 -21.93 -20.24
N PRO A 44 -1.15 -21.21 -20.26
CA PRO A 44 -2.23 -21.55 -21.19
C PRO A 44 -1.65 -21.36 -22.59
N ASN A 45 -1.69 -22.41 -23.42
CA ASN A 45 -1.18 -22.31 -24.78
C ASN A 45 -1.82 -21.11 -25.48
N SER A 46 -1.03 -20.28 -26.12
CA SER A 46 -1.50 -19.29 -27.08
C SER A 46 -0.36 -19.09 -28.05
N ASN A 47 -0.47 -19.76 -29.19
CA ASN A 47 0.45 -19.67 -30.31
C ASN A 47 0.69 -18.20 -30.66
N SER A 48 1.96 -17.79 -30.57
CA SER A 48 2.42 -16.45 -30.91
C SER A 48 2.34 -16.22 -32.43
N ASN A 49 1.71 -15.13 -32.83
CA ASN A 49 2.07 -14.42 -34.06
C ASN A 49 2.48 -12.99 -33.66
N PRO A 50 3.73 -12.54 -33.88
CA PRO A 50 4.17 -11.22 -33.46
C PRO A 50 3.77 -10.18 -34.50
N ASN A 51 2.90 -9.24 -34.13
CA ASN A 51 2.78 -7.97 -34.83
C ASN A 51 3.07 -6.84 -33.83
N PRO A 52 4.02 -5.91 -34.09
CA PRO A 52 4.38 -4.88 -33.13
C PRO A 52 3.35 -3.75 -33.22
N SER A 53 2.50 -3.63 -32.21
CA SER A 53 1.65 -2.46 -32.02
C SER A 53 1.92 -1.85 -30.66
N GLN A 54 2.51 -0.66 -30.70
CA GLN A 54 2.90 0.16 -29.57
C GLN A 54 1.64 0.66 -28.83
N ASN A 55 1.50 0.39 -27.52
CA ASN A 55 0.82 1.32 -26.59
C ASN A 55 0.91 0.98 -25.08
N SER A 56 1.54 -0.12 -24.64
CA SER A 56 1.46 -0.52 -23.22
C SER A 56 2.23 0.38 -22.22
N LYS A 57 2.99 1.39 -22.69
CA LYS A 57 3.72 2.32 -21.80
C LYS A 57 2.89 3.54 -21.35
N SER A 58 1.69 3.77 -21.90
CA SER A 58 0.83 4.92 -21.52
C SER A 58 -0.20 4.60 -20.43
N SER A 59 -0.45 3.32 -20.15
CA SER A 59 -1.47 2.89 -19.19
C SER A 59 -0.95 2.91 -17.74
N TRP A 60 0.32 2.55 -17.50
CA TRP A 60 0.91 2.48 -16.15
C TRP A 60 1.16 3.84 -15.52
N ASN A 61 1.62 4.81 -16.30
CA ASN A 61 1.83 6.21 -15.93
C ASN A 61 0.50 6.95 -15.66
N SER A 62 -0.58 6.62 -16.37
CA SER A 62 -1.89 7.19 -16.07
C SER A 62 -2.43 6.73 -14.70
N HIS A 63 -2.24 5.45 -14.36
CA HIS A 63 -2.70 4.92 -13.06
C HIS A 63 -1.88 5.46 -11.88
N ALA A 64 -0.56 5.65 -12.05
CA ALA A 64 0.29 6.22 -11.00
C ALA A 64 -0.11 7.67 -10.66
N ASN A 65 -0.39 8.49 -11.68
CA ASN A 65 -0.81 9.89 -11.46
C ASN A 65 -2.16 9.98 -10.74
N ALA A 66 -3.12 9.13 -11.10
CA ALA A 66 -4.44 9.09 -10.47
C ALA A 66 -4.37 8.69 -8.97
N VAL A 67 -3.48 7.77 -8.60
CA VAL A 67 -3.30 7.37 -7.20
C VAL A 67 -2.68 8.51 -6.37
N VAL A 68 -1.72 9.26 -6.93
CA VAL A 68 -1.12 10.41 -6.25
C VAL A 68 -2.15 11.53 -6.03
N GLU A 69 -3.01 11.80 -7.02
CA GLU A 69 -4.09 12.78 -6.88
C GLU A 69 -5.09 12.39 -5.79
N MET A 70 -5.48 11.11 -5.71
CA MET A 70 -6.34 10.62 -4.63
C MET A 70 -5.69 10.77 -3.25
N ILE A 71 -4.39 10.47 -3.12
CA ILE A 71 -3.65 10.63 -1.85
C ILE A 71 -3.62 12.10 -1.43
N ASN A 72 -3.32 13.01 -2.36
CA ASN A 72 -3.27 14.44 -2.07
C ASN A 72 -4.65 15.02 -1.71
N SER A 73 -5.74 14.51 -2.32
CA SER A 73 -7.10 14.96 -2.00
C SER A 73 -7.53 14.64 -0.55
N VAL A 74 -6.98 13.58 0.04
CA VAL A 74 -7.25 13.20 1.43
C VAL A 74 -6.53 14.13 2.41
N ASP A 75 -5.38 14.67 2.03
CA ASP A 75 -4.57 15.58 2.86
C ASP A 75 -5.26 16.94 3.03
N ASP A 76 -5.81 17.49 1.94
CA ASP A 76 -6.49 18.79 1.96
C ASP A 76 -7.73 18.82 2.87
N ASP A 77 -8.53 17.74 2.86
CA ASP A 77 -9.71 17.64 3.72
C ASP A 77 -9.34 17.40 5.19
N HIS A 78 -8.24 16.67 5.44
CA HIS A 78 -7.71 16.46 6.78
C HIS A 78 -7.27 17.79 7.41
N ASP A 79 -6.50 18.59 6.68
CA ASP A 79 -6.01 19.89 7.16
C ASP A 79 -7.14 20.87 7.47
N ARG A 80 -8.19 20.90 6.63
CA ARG A 80 -9.39 21.71 6.89
C ARG A 80 -10.12 21.29 8.15
N LEU A 81 -10.24 19.98 8.39
CA LEU A 81 -10.89 19.45 9.59
C LEU A 81 -10.10 19.82 10.86
N ILE A 82 -8.77 19.65 10.83
CA ILE A 82 -7.88 19.99 11.94
C ILE A 82 -7.95 21.50 12.24
N ALA A 83 -7.90 22.34 11.21
CA ALA A 83 -8.02 23.79 11.37
C ALA A 83 -9.35 24.20 12.03
N ALA A 84 -10.47 23.61 11.58
CA ALA A 84 -11.78 23.87 12.17
C ALA A 84 -11.85 23.45 13.64
N GLN A 85 -11.27 22.28 13.98
CA GLN A 85 -11.25 21.79 15.35
C GLN A 85 -10.42 22.67 16.30
N ILE A 86 -9.26 23.15 15.84
CA ILE A 86 -8.42 24.08 16.61
C ILE A 86 -9.17 25.39 16.86
N GLY A 87 -9.79 25.96 15.83
CA GLY A 87 -10.59 27.18 15.94
C GLY A 87 -11.72 27.05 16.96
N ALA A 88 -12.50 25.97 16.86
CA ALA A 88 -13.59 25.69 17.80
C ALA A 88 -13.11 25.52 19.25
N GLN A 89 -11.96 24.88 19.48
CA GLN A 89 -11.40 24.73 20.82
C GLN A 89 -10.92 26.05 21.42
N ILE A 90 -10.29 26.91 20.63
CA ILE A 90 -9.84 28.24 21.08
C ILE A 90 -11.06 29.07 21.50
N GLU A 91 -12.11 29.10 20.68
CA GLU A 91 -13.33 29.84 20.98
C GLU A 91 -14.03 29.30 22.23
N ALA A 92 -14.16 27.98 22.36
CA ALA A 92 -14.77 27.34 23.52
C ALA A 92 -13.99 27.63 24.81
N ARG A 93 -12.65 27.59 24.75
CA ARG A 93 -11.78 27.95 25.89
C ARG A 93 -11.90 29.42 26.26
N GLY A 94 -11.95 30.32 25.28
CA GLY A 94 -12.15 31.75 25.52
C GLY A 94 -13.48 32.06 26.19
N ARG A 95 -14.57 31.46 25.69
CA ARG A 95 -15.91 31.59 26.31
C ARG A 95 -15.94 31.02 27.72
N ARG A 96 -15.27 29.90 27.97
CA ARG A 96 -15.18 29.30 29.31
C ARG A 96 -14.40 30.16 30.29
N ALA A 97 -13.25 30.70 29.86
CA ALA A 97 -12.45 31.63 30.66
C ALA A 97 -13.23 32.93 30.99
N MET A 98 -14.10 33.38 30.08
CA MET A 98 -14.99 34.53 30.34
C MET A 98 -16.05 34.22 31.40
N LEU A 99 -16.62 33.00 31.40
CA LEU A 99 -17.60 32.59 32.41
C LEU A 99 -16.98 32.38 33.80
N ASP A 100 -15.73 31.92 33.87
CA ASP A 100 -15.01 31.72 35.15
C ASP A 100 -14.59 33.04 35.83
N LEU A 101 -14.72 34.19 35.15
CA LEU A 101 -14.36 35.52 35.66
C LEU A 101 -15.51 36.27 36.36
N ILE A 102 -16.71 35.66 36.45
CA ILE A 102 -17.95 36.23 37.01
C ILE A 102 -18.30 35.47 38.30
#